data_AF-F4WZ60-F1
#
_entry.id   AF-F4WZ60-F1
#
_cell.length_a   1.000
_cell.length_b   1.000
_cell.length_c   1.000
_cell.angle_alpha   90.00
_cell.angle_beta   90.00
_cell.angle_gamma   90.00
#
_symmetry.space_group_name_H-M   'P 1'
#
loop_
_entity.id
_entity.type
_entity.pdbx_description
1 polymer ?
#
loop_
_entity_poly.entity_id
_entity_poly.type
_entity_poly.pdbx_seq_one_letter_code
_entity_poly.pdbx_strand_id
1 'polypeptide(L)'
;MPNASVLSFAEIKDPCEKLNCSQGSQCVRSRDGKEATCQCLESCPNLGDHEGSGPVCGTDGIDYPTLCDLNRAACEKGANITVAFRGKCDPCGGIECSKPEVCQLDSLRQPVCRCGEQCGLELSPVCGSDGKTYSNECNLRQEACRSRLPLKKIYNGACSSGQNPCEAAKCNFYEQCTINRQGIANCECRPDCEPIMRPVCARGGTTYTSMCELKRQACLTRNNIEVAYVGTCGSRGPCSEKMCQWGAICAEIAGNAVCECPTCPAEFQPVCGDDGISYSNECKLRLEACQHRREIRVLYQGLCNGCENKKCEFYSECESDNGGEAKCVCPSKCETTVKDPPEAAKVCGSDGVTYDNECSLKRASCMNQVLINISYVGACELCDRDRVTCDHGAHCVAGVCVCPKVCPESSGELVCGSDLKTYRSECELQQAACGRDPKLSALHVIFYGDCSERLAAAALTTKSTPAVTRVVTTIADVTSTQEREACKDIHCDFEATCELGPDKFPRCSCRFDCASISPENMRPVCGSDLRIYSSLCAMKMEACQRQQELRLRPLDLCQGSEFSRRPVN
;
A
#
# COMPACT_ATOMS: atom_id res chain seq x y z
N MET A 1 33.63 -23.60 -114.21
CA MET A 1 33.47 -22.15 -113.99
C MET A 1 33.12 -21.93 -112.52
N PRO A 2 33.70 -20.92 -111.87
CA PRO A 2 34.87 -21.14 -111.03
C PRO A 2 34.61 -21.02 -109.52
N ASN A 3 35.58 -21.56 -108.77
CA ASN A 3 35.86 -21.35 -107.35
C ASN A 3 35.55 -19.92 -106.90
N ALA A 4 34.58 -19.76 -106.00
CA ALA A 4 34.55 -18.62 -105.10
C ALA A 4 35.55 -18.92 -103.98
N SER A 5 36.72 -18.32 -104.10
CA SER A 5 37.76 -18.27 -103.08
C SER A 5 37.15 -17.85 -101.75
N VAL A 6 37.12 -18.78 -100.79
CA VAL A 6 36.90 -18.46 -99.38
C VAL A 6 38.05 -17.55 -98.98
N LEU A 7 37.79 -16.25 -98.87
CA LEU A 7 38.67 -15.33 -98.17
C LEU A 7 38.74 -15.85 -96.74
N SER A 8 39.86 -16.48 -96.39
CA SER A 8 40.18 -16.77 -95.00
C SER A 8 40.33 -15.42 -94.29
N PHE A 9 39.24 -14.92 -93.71
CA PHE A 9 39.38 -14.05 -92.55
C PHE A 9 40.05 -14.95 -91.50
N ALA A 10 41.35 -14.74 -91.31
CA ALA A 10 42.04 -15.29 -90.17
C ALA A 10 41.18 -14.95 -88.94
N GLU A 11 40.70 -15.95 -88.22
CA GLU A 11 40.07 -15.74 -86.93
C GLU A 11 41.11 -15.00 -86.08
N ILE A 12 40.91 -13.68 -85.92
CA ILE A 12 41.72 -12.86 -85.04
C ILE A 12 41.34 -13.33 -83.64
N LYS A 13 42.07 -14.34 -83.15
CA LYS A 13 41.97 -14.81 -81.77
C LYS A 13 42.13 -13.62 -80.85
N ASP A 14 41.29 -13.54 -79.84
CA ASP A 14 41.30 -12.39 -78.97
C ASP A 14 42.68 -12.28 -78.29
N PRO A 15 43.45 -11.21 -78.53
CA PRO A 15 44.75 -11.05 -77.91
C PRO A 15 44.67 -10.95 -76.37
N CYS A 16 43.47 -10.72 -75.82
CA CYS A 16 43.20 -10.78 -74.37
C CYS A 16 43.05 -12.21 -73.80
N GLU A 17 42.80 -13.23 -74.62
CA GLU A 17 42.67 -14.62 -74.11
C GLU A 17 43.99 -15.19 -73.56
N LYS A 18 45.12 -14.62 -73.97
CA LYS A 18 46.47 -15.07 -73.57
C LYS A 18 47.13 -14.17 -72.53
N LEU A 19 46.50 -13.05 -72.17
CA LEU A 19 47.10 -12.01 -71.35
C LEU A 19 46.45 -11.99 -69.96
N ASN A 20 47.12 -12.59 -68.98
CA ASN A 20 46.71 -12.53 -67.58
C ASN A 20 47.18 -11.23 -66.93
N CYS A 21 46.30 -10.25 -66.91
CA CYS A 21 46.52 -8.98 -66.23
C CYS A 21 46.46 -9.15 -64.70
N SER A 22 47.49 -8.70 -64.00
CA SER A 22 47.61 -8.78 -62.53
C SER A 22 47.28 -7.43 -61.86
N GLN A 23 47.02 -7.46 -60.56
CA GLN A 23 46.86 -6.25 -59.73
C GLN A 23 45.70 -5.35 -60.20
N GLY A 24 44.57 -5.92 -60.61
CA GLY A 24 43.37 -5.15 -60.98
C GLY A 24 43.42 -4.46 -62.35
N SER A 25 44.49 -4.64 -63.14
CA SER A 25 44.56 -4.16 -64.53
C SER A 25 43.62 -4.93 -65.45
N GLN A 26 43.03 -4.24 -66.44
CA GLN A 26 42.16 -4.84 -67.44
C GLN A 26 42.87 -4.94 -68.79
N CYS A 27 42.59 -5.99 -69.54
CA CYS A 27 43.13 -6.16 -70.88
C CYS A 27 42.44 -5.22 -71.87
N VAL A 28 43.22 -4.36 -72.54
CA VAL A 28 42.75 -3.43 -73.58
C VAL A 28 43.43 -3.77 -74.91
N ARG A 29 42.62 -3.89 -75.97
CA ARG A 29 43.08 -4.18 -77.33
C ARG A 29 43.71 -2.96 -78.00
N SER A 30 44.76 -3.17 -78.77
CA SER A 30 45.32 -2.16 -79.68
C SER A 30 44.36 -1.89 -80.85
N ARG A 31 44.45 -0.70 -81.47
CA ARG A 31 43.55 -0.26 -82.56
C ARG A 31 43.55 -1.19 -83.77
N ASP A 32 44.67 -1.88 -84.01
CA ASP A 32 44.83 -2.84 -85.11
C ASP A 32 44.27 -4.24 -84.77
N GLY A 33 43.77 -4.45 -83.54
CA GLY A 33 43.14 -5.70 -83.08
C GLY A 33 44.08 -6.90 -82.88
N LYS A 34 45.38 -6.73 -83.12
CA LYS A 34 46.38 -7.81 -83.10
C LYS A 34 47.14 -7.94 -81.79
N GLU A 35 47.18 -6.88 -80.99
CA GLU A 35 47.93 -6.80 -79.73
C GLU A 35 46.99 -6.40 -78.59
N ALA A 36 47.35 -6.77 -77.37
CA ALA A 36 46.64 -6.35 -76.17
C ALA A 36 47.64 -5.97 -75.07
N THR A 37 47.24 -5.01 -74.24
CA THR A 37 48.05 -4.51 -73.11
C THR A 37 47.20 -4.47 -71.86
N CYS A 38 47.81 -4.74 -70.71
CA CYS A 38 47.16 -4.55 -69.42
C CYS A 38 47.26 -3.08 -69.03
N GLN A 39 46.12 -2.42 -68.85
CA GLN A 39 46.05 -1.03 -68.46
C GLN A 39 45.11 -0.85 -67.29
N CYS A 40 45.36 0.18 -66.49
CA CYS A 40 44.44 0.58 -65.43
C CYS A 40 43.23 1.27 -66.03
N LEU A 41 42.06 1.02 -65.47
CA LEU A 41 40.83 1.65 -65.94
C LEU A 41 40.81 3.14 -65.51
N GLU A 42 40.59 4.06 -66.45
CA GLU A 42 40.60 5.51 -66.15
C GLU A 42 39.40 5.95 -65.30
N SER A 43 38.22 5.34 -65.50
CA SER A 43 37.01 5.68 -64.75
C SER A 43 36.08 4.48 -64.61
N CYS A 44 35.46 4.33 -63.44
CA CYS A 44 34.45 3.31 -63.20
C CYS A 44 33.04 3.83 -63.53
N PRO A 45 32.31 3.20 -64.47
CA PRO A 45 30.94 3.60 -64.79
C PRO A 45 29.98 3.25 -63.63
N ASN A 46 28.99 4.11 -63.38
CA ASN A 46 27.91 3.84 -62.42
C ASN A 46 26.89 2.87 -63.06
N LEU A 47 26.96 1.58 -62.69
CA LEU A 47 26.10 0.52 -63.24
C LEU A 47 24.72 0.37 -62.55
N GLY A 48 24.32 1.30 -61.68
CA GLY A 48 23.03 1.21 -60.96
C GLY A 48 22.94 -0.03 -60.06
N ASP A 49 21.79 -0.72 -60.02
CA ASP A 49 21.48 -1.81 -59.07
C ASP A 49 22.05 -3.21 -59.44
N HIS A 50 23.11 -3.27 -60.26
CA HIS A 50 23.75 -4.55 -60.59
C HIS A 50 24.48 -5.15 -59.37
N GLU A 51 24.55 -6.49 -59.24
CA GLU A 51 25.17 -7.20 -58.09
C GLU A 51 26.65 -6.83 -57.78
N GLY A 52 27.32 -6.10 -58.68
CA GLY A 52 28.70 -5.64 -58.55
C GLY A 52 28.84 -4.17 -58.10
N SER A 53 27.74 -3.44 -57.96
CA SER A 53 27.71 -2.01 -57.64
C SER A 53 27.72 -1.72 -56.13
N GLY A 54 27.65 -2.75 -55.29
CA GLY A 54 27.71 -2.59 -53.84
C GLY A 54 29.13 -2.29 -53.35
N PRO A 55 29.28 -1.58 -52.20
CA PRO A 55 30.58 -1.31 -51.61
C PRO A 55 31.30 -2.59 -51.23
N VAL A 56 32.63 -2.57 -51.31
CA VAL A 56 33.49 -3.70 -50.94
C VAL A 56 34.62 -3.22 -50.04
N CYS A 57 34.99 -4.06 -49.06
CA CYS A 57 36.13 -3.84 -48.21
C CYS A 57 37.36 -4.48 -48.85
N GLY A 58 38.40 -3.69 -49.08
CA GLY A 58 39.69 -4.19 -49.54
C GLY A 58 40.49 -4.88 -48.44
N THR A 59 41.42 -5.73 -48.84
CA THR A 59 42.44 -6.35 -47.96
C THR A 59 43.43 -5.34 -47.37
N ASP A 60 43.43 -4.11 -47.88
CA ASP A 60 44.11 -2.94 -47.34
C ASP A 60 43.31 -2.22 -46.24
N GLY A 61 42.10 -2.71 -45.91
CA GLY A 61 41.23 -2.13 -44.89
C GLY A 61 40.48 -0.88 -45.35
N ILE A 62 40.44 -0.60 -46.66
CA ILE A 62 39.77 0.58 -47.24
C ILE A 62 38.42 0.19 -47.82
N ASP A 63 37.42 1.05 -47.62
CA ASP A 63 36.10 0.96 -48.26
C ASP A 63 36.16 1.48 -49.69
N TYR A 64 35.82 0.62 -50.65
CA TYR A 64 35.68 0.98 -52.05
C TYR A 64 34.20 1.05 -52.43
N PRO A 65 33.75 2.10 -53.14
CA PRO A 65 32.35 2.25 -53.55
C PRO A 65 31.83 1.08 -54.38
N THR A 66 32.69 0.52 -55.25
CA THR A 66 32.40 -0.66 -56.06
C THR A 66 33.63 -1.55 -56.21
N LEU A 67 33.44 -2.78 -56.69
CA LEU A 67 34.55 -3.67 -57.05
C LEU A 67 35.45 -3.08 -58.14
N CYS A 68 34.89 -2.27 -59.05
CA CYS A 68 35.66 -1.60 -60.08
C CYS A 68 36.65 -0.60 -59.47
N ASP A 69 36.20 0.20 -58.49
CA ASP A 69 37.04 1.20 -57.83
C ASP A 69 38.19 0.55 -57.06
N LEU A 70 37.95 -0.63 -56.46
CA LEU A 70 39.00 -1.44 -55.82
C LEU A 70 40.04 -1.89 -56.84
N ASN A 71 39.61 -2.48 -57.96
CA ASN A 71 40.52 -2.96 -59.00
C ASN A 71 41.34 -1.84 -59.64
N ARG A 72 40.72 -0.67 -59.89
CA ARG A 72 41.44 0.51 -60.36
C ARG A 72 42.52 0.95 -59.36
N ALA A 73 42.17 1.05 -58.07
CA ALA A 73 43.12 1.46 -57.03
C ALA A 73 44.26 0.45 -56.85
N ALA A 74 43.98 -0.85 -56.96
CA ALA A 74 44.99 -1.92 -56.97
C ALA A 74 45.99 -1.72 -58.12
N CYS A 75 45.48 -1.37 -59.31
CA CYS A 75 46.27 -1.18 -60.52
C CYS A 75 47.13 0.08 -60.46
N GLU A 76 46.55 1.22 -60.07
CA GLU A 76 47.25 2.50 -59.97
C GLU A 76 48.39 2.46 -58.95
N LYS A 77 48.19 1.72 -57.85
CA LYS A 77 49.19 1.59 -56.77
C LYS A 77 50.19 0.45 -57.01
N GLY A 78 50.00 -0.38 -58.03
CA GLY A 78 50.80 -1.58 -58.24
C GLY A 78 50.74 -2.56 -57.07
N ALA A 79 49.58 -2.65 -56.42
CA ALA A 79 49.37 -3.39 -55.16
C ALA A 79 48.36 -4.52 -55.35
N ASN A 80 48.58 -5.64 -54.67
CA ASN A 80 47.65 -6.77 -54.69
C ASN A 80 46.52 -6.55 -53.65
N ILE A 81 45.56 -5.69 -54.00
CA ILE A 81 44.39 -5.41 -53.18
C ILE A 81 43.23 -6.26 -53.72
N THR A 82 42.76 -7.22 -52.92
CA THR A 82 41.60 -8.06 -53.22
C THR A 82 40.45 -7.76 -52.27
N VAL A 83 39.24 -8.23 -52.58
CA VAL A 83 38.06 -8.10 -51.71
C VAL A 83 38.26 -8.96 -50.45
N ALA A 84 38.33 -8.31 -49.29
CA ALA A 84 38.30 -8.98 -47.99
C ALA A 84 36.86 -9.38 -47.63
N PHE A 85 35.92 -8.44 -47.78
CA PHE A 85 34.50 -8.67 -47.49
C PHE A 85 33.61 -7.85 -48.43
N ARG A 86 32.40 -8.36 -48.70
CA ARG A 86 31.35 -7.56 -49.34
C ARG A 86 30.72 -6.61 -48.31
N GLY A 87 30.46 -5.37 -48.71
CA GLY A 87 30.07 -4.27 -47.82
C GLY A 87 31.27 -3.51 -47.25
N LYS A 88 30.99 -2.60 -46.31
CA LYS A 88 32.02 -1.79 -45.63
C LYS A 88 32.96 -2.64 -44.77
N CYS A 89 34.16 -2.14 -44.50
CA CYS A 89 35.18 -2.73 -43.65
C CYS A 89 34.75 -2.71 -42.17
N ASP A 90 34.16 -1.60 -41.72
CA ASP A 90 33.55 -1.49 -40.39
C ASP A 90 32.02 -1.29 -40.50
N PRO A 91 31.23 -2.38 -40.45
CA PRO A 91 29.77 -2.26 -40.41
C PRO A 91 29.23 -1.61 -39.14
N CYS A 92 30.02 -1.50 -38.06
CA CYS A 92 29.64 -0.87 -36.80
C CYS A 92 30.02 0.63 -36.73
N GLY A 93 30.81 1.15 -37.68
CA GLY A 93 31.41 2.49 -37.65
C GLY A 93 30.44 3.69 -37.66
N GLY A 94 29.12 3.45 -37.65
CA GLY A 94 28.08 4.48 -37.52
C GLY A 94 26.88 4.03 -36.70
N ILE A 95 27.01 2.97 -35.89
CA ILE A 95 25.90 2.42 -35.11
C ILE A 95 26.08 2.82 -33.65
N GLU A 96 25.15 3.66 -33.19
CA GLU A 96 25.06 4.04 -31.77
C GLU A 96 24.13 3.07 -31.04
N CYS A 97 24.74 2.16 -30.27
CA CYS A 97 23.99 1.29 -29.35
C CYS A 97 23.68 2.02 -28.04
N SER A 98 22.55 1.67 -27.42
CA SER A 98 22.20 2.21 -26.10
C SER A 98 23.15 1.65 -25.05
N LYS A 99 23.89 2.51 -24.32
CA LYS A 99 24.75 2.04 -23.23
C LYS A 99 23.94 1.18 -22.26
N PRO A 100 24.37 -0.04 -21.87
CA PRO A 100 25.72 -0.64 -22.00
C PRO A 100 25.92 -1.62 -23.19
N GLU A 101 25.07 -1.58 -24.21
CA GLU A 101 25.22 -2.40 -25.42
C GLU A 101 26.40 -1.91 -26.28
N VAL A 102 27.05 -2.85 -26.95
CA VAL A 102 28.15 -2.62 -27.89
C VAL A 102 27.78 -3.24 -29.23
N CYS A 103 28.09 -2.54 -30.33
CA CYS A 103 27.88 -3.09 -31.66
C CYS A 103 28.87 -4.22 -31.91
N GLN A 104 28.34 -5.41 -32.22
CA GLN A 104 29.10 -6.59 -32.58
C GLN A 104 28.53 -7.18 -33.87
N LEU A 105 29.38 -7.81 -34.67
CA LEU A 105 28.92 -8.48 -35.88
C LEU A 105 28.41 -9.88 -35.57
N ASP A 106 27.30 -10.27 -36.18
CA ASP A 106 26.79 -11.64 -36.11
C ASP A 106 27.51 -12.60 -37.10
N SER A 107 27.04 -13.84 -37.17
CA SER A 107 27.58 -14.86 -38.10
C SER A 107 27.43 -14.50 -39.59
N LEU A 108 26.58 -13.54 -39.92
CA LEU A 108 26.36 -13.04 -41.28
C LEU A 108 27.06 -11.70 -41.52
N ARG A 109 27.94 -11.25 -40.60
CA ARG A 109 28.64 -9.96 -40.64
C ARG A 109 27.68 -8.75 -40.60
N GLN A 110 26.48 -8.93 -40.03
CA GLN A 110 25.53 -7.85 -39.80
C GLN A 110 25.77 -7.25 -38.40
N PRO A 111 25.68 -5.91 -38.26
CA PRO A 111 25.87 -5.28 -36.98
C PRO A 111 24.65 -5.47 -36.06
N VAL A 112 24.90 -5.94 -34.85
CA VAL A 112 23.89 -6.19 -33.81
C VAL A 112 24.38 -5.60 -32.49
N CYS A 113 23.53 -4.84 -31.82
CA CYS A 113 23.81 -4.34 -30.47
C CYS A 113 23.65 -5.49 -29.46
N ARG A 114 24.72 -5.82 -28.74
CA ARG A 114 24.74 -6.86 -27.72
C ARG A 114 25.40 -6.35 -26.45
N CYS A 115 25.03 -6.94 -25.32
CA CYS A 115 25.71 -6.67 -24.06
C CYS A 115 27.18 -7.10 -24.18
N GLY A 116 28.11 -6.17 -23.94
CA GLY A 116 29.54 -6.42 -24.11
C GLY A 116 30.00 -7.68 -23.34
N GLU A 117 30.74 -8.56 -24.01
CA GLU A 117 30.96 -9.94 -23.53
C GLU A 117 32.22 -10.16 -22.69
N GLN A 118 33.07 -9.18 -22.46
CA GLN A 118 34.36 -9.45 -21.82
C GLN A 118 34.59 -8.54 -20.60
N CYS A 119 34.29 -9.08 -19.44
CA CYS A 119 34.74 -8.54 -18.17
C CYS A 119 36.05 -9.23 -17.76
N GLY A 120 37.06 -8.46 -17.38
CA GLY A 120 38.29 -9.02 -16.83
C GLY A 120 38.01 -9.79 -15.53
N LEU A 121 38.91 -10.72 -15.19
CA LEU A 121 38.90 -11.47 -13.93
C LEU A 121 39.38 -10.64 -12.72
N GLU A 122 39.57 -9.32 -12.90
CA GLU A 122 39.93 -8.43 -11.80
C GLU A 122 38.82 -8.42 -10.76
N LEU A 123 39.16 -8.87 -9.55
CA LEU A 123 38.24 -8.94 -8.43
C LEU A 123 38.25 -7.60 -7.69
N SER A 124 37.30 -6.74 -8.06
CA SER A 124 37.07 -5.43 -7.44
C SER A 124 35.58 -5.31 -7.09
N PRO A 125 35.12 -6.03 -6.05
CA PRO A 125 33.70 -6.25 -5.82
C PRO A 125 32.94 -4.93 -5.68
N VAL A 126 31.70 -4.90 -6.16
CA VAL A 126 30.82 -3.74 -6.06
C VAL A 126 29.44 -4.17 -5.60
N CYS A 127 28.77 -3.33 -4.81
CA CYS A 127 27.39 -3.56 -4.42
C CYS A 127 26.45 -2.92 -5.44
N GLY A 128 25.53 -3.70 -6.00
CA GLY A 128 24.51 -3.26 -6.94
C GLY A 128 23.25 -2.72 -6.25
N SER A 129 22.47 -1.93 -6.99
CA SER A 129 21.20 -1.33 -6.51
C SER A 129 20.13 -2.37 -6.16
N ASP A 130 20.31 -3.61 -6.58
CA ASP A 130 19.53 -4.79 -6.26
C ASP A 130 20.00 -5.50 -4.97
N GLY A 131 20.93 -4.90 -4.23
CA GLY A 131 21.48 -5.47 -3.00
C GLY A 131 22.42 -6.66 -3.22
N LYS A 132 22.77 -6.97 -4.48
CA LYS A 132 23.69 -8.08 -4.82
C LYS A 132 25.13 -7.58 -4.96
N THR A 133 26.07 -8.43 -4.56
CA THR A 133 27.50 -8.18 -4.78
C THR A 133 27.91 -8.70 -6.15
N TYR A 134 28.50 -7.84 -6.96
CA TYR A 134 29.07 -8.17 -8.26
C TYR A 134 30.59 -8.24 -8.14
N SER A 135 31.22 -9.17 -8.85
CA SER A 135 32.68 -9.40 -8.81
C SER A 135 33.50 -8.18 -9.23
N ASN A 136 32.97 -7.37 -10.16
CA ASN A 136 33.46 -6.05 -10.51
C ASN A 136 32.38 -5.20 -11.18
N GLU A 137 32.67 -3.92 -11.40
CA GLU A 137 31.74 -2.98 -12.04
C GLU A 137 31.35 -3.38 -13.47
N CYS A 138 32.24 -4.09 -14.18
CA CYS A 138 31.90 -4.62 -15.51
C CYS A 138 30.79 -5.67 -15.41
N ASN A 139 30.91 -6.62 -14.47
CA ASN A 139 29.90 -7.67 -14.27
C ASN A 139 28.54 -7.07 -13.85
N LEU A 140 28.53 -6.03 -13.01
CA LEU A 140 27.31 -5.28 -12.68
C LEU A 140 26.65 -4.69 -13.95
N ARG A 141 27.41 -3.99 -14.80
CA ARG A 141 26.88 -3.38 -16.02
C ARG A 141 26.41 -4.43 -17.04
N GLN A 142 27.10 -5.56 -17.12
CA GLN A 142 26.72 -6.68 -17.98
C GLN A 142 25.41 -7.30 -17.52
N GLU A 143 25.21 -7.49 -16.22
CA GLU A 143 23.94 -7.99 -15.67
C GLU A 143 22.79 -7.00 -15.89
N ALA A 144 23.05 -5.70 -15.68
CA ALA A 144 22.08 -4.63 -15.98
C ALA A 144 21.58 -4.73 -17.43
N CYS A 145 22.52 -4.97 -18.36
CA CYS A 145 22.25 -5.14 -19.77
C CYS A 145 21.43 -6.40 -20.06
N ARG A 146 21.89 -7.57 -19.59
CA ARG A 146 21.28 -8.88 -19.88
C ARG A 146 19.87 -8.98 -19.31
N SER A 147 19.68 -8.50 -18.09
CA SER A 147 18.42 -8.55 -17.38
C SER A 147 17.48 -7.38 -17.71
N ARG A 148 17.92 -6.41 -18.53
CA ARG A 148 17.18 -5.18 -18.85
C ARG A 148 16.70 -4.42 -17.61
N LEU A 149 17.49 -4.46 -16.55
CA LEU A 149 17.20 -3.80 -15.28
C LEU A 149 18.10 -2.56 -15.13
N PRO A 150 17.59 -1.45 -14.59
CA PRO A 150 18.37 -0.23 -14.37
C PRO A 150 19.30 -0.37 -13.14
N LEU A 151 20.18 -1.37 -13.15
CA LEU A 151 21.11 -1.63 -12.04
C LEU A 151 22.20 -0.56 -11.97
N LYS A 152 22.39 0.01 -10.78
CA LYS A 152 23.41 1.04 -10.51
C LYS A 152 24.39 0.54 -9.47
N LYS A 153 25.64 0.97 -9.57
CA LYS A 153 26.65 0.73 -8.53
C LYS A 153 26.31 1.61 -7.32
N ILE A 154 26.12 1.00 -6.16
CA ILE A 154 25.94 1.70 -4.90
C ILE A 154 27.32 2.11 -4.33
N TYR A 155 28.19 1.14 -4.03
CA TYR A 155 29.54 1.38 -3.49
C TYR A 155 30.53 0.29 -3.93
N ASN A 156 31.83 0.57 -3.78
CA ASN A 156 32.88 -0.41 -3.97
C ASN A 156 33.00 -1.28 -2.70
N GLY A 157 33.07 -2.59 -2.86
CA GLY A 157 33.00 -3.59 -1.80
C GLY A 157 31.78 -4.50 -1.93
N ALA A 158 31.75 -5.57 -1.14
CA ALA A 158 30.59 -6.47 -1.06
C ALA A 158 29.43 -5.83 -0.28
N CYS A 159 28.20 -6.16 -0.65
CA CYS A 159 27.01 -5.68 0.06
C CYS A 159 27.01 -6.15 1.51
N SER A 160 26.80 -5.23 2.46
CA SER A 160 27.06 -5.48 3.89
C SER A 160 25.97 -6.26 4.65
N SER A 161 24.75 -6.44 4.14
CA SER A 161 23.71 -7.33 4.71
C SER A 161 22.46 -7.48 3.82
N GLY A 162 22.58 -7.23 2.50
CA GLY A 162 21.44 -7.36 1.58
C GLY A 162 20.30 -6.34 1.75
N GLN A 163 20.39 -5.38 2.68
CA GLN A 163 19.43 -4.28 2.79
C GLN A 163 19.97 -3.05 2.06
N ASN A 164 19.17 -2.49 1.14
CA ASN A 164 19.49 -1.23 0.49
C ASN A 164 19.29 -0.10 1.52
N PRO A 165 20.32 0.69 1.86
CA PRO A 165 20.19 1.81 2.79
C PRO A 165 19.06 2.80 2.44
N CYS A 166 18.67 2.89 1.17
CA CYS A 166 17.55 3.71 0.71
C CYS A 166 16.17 3.11 0.93
N GLU A 167 16.04 1.81 1.21
CA GLU A 167 14.75 1.19 1.57
C GLU A 167 14.29 1.60 2.98
N ALA A 168 15.22 1.89 3.87
CA ALA A 168 14.94 2.42 5.21
C ALA A 168 14.87 3.96 5.25
N ALA A 169 15.32 4.66 4.21
CA ALA A 169 15.42 6.12 4.19
C ALA A 169 14.10 6.78 3.77
N LYS A 170 13.46 7.49 4.70
CA LYS A 170 12.27 8.33 4.40
C LYS A 170 12.71 9.71 3.92
N CYS A 171 12.92 9.86 2.62
CA CYS A 171 13.21 11.15 1.98
C CYS A 171 11.94 11.99 1.79
N ASN A 172 12.03 13.31 1.96
CA ASN A 172 10.88 14.22 1.93
C ASN A 172 10.94 15.17 0.72
N PHE A 173 9.83 15.85 0.37
CA PHE A 173 9.81 16.94 -0.62
C PHE A 173 10.43 16.61 -2.00
N TYR A 174 10.16 15.43 -2.56
CA TYR A 174 10.72 14.96 -3.84
C TYR A 174 12.26 14.76 -3.84
N GLU A 175 12.89 14.66 -2.67
CA GLU A 175 14.27 14.21 -2.53
C GLU A 175 14.42 12.79 -3.09
N GLN A 176 15.53 12.55 -3.78
CA GLN A 176 15.91 11.24 -4.26
C GLN A 176 16.96 10.65 -3.32
N CYS A 177 16.71 9.45 -2.82
CA CYS A 177 17.71 8.77 -2.02
C CYS A 177 18.89 8.37 -2.91
N THR A 178 20.07 8.85 -2.54
CA THR A 178 21.36 8.50 -3.12
C THR A 178 22.21 7.91 -2.02
N ILE A 179 23.19 7.07 -2.36
CA ILE A 179 24.09 6.49 -1.37
C ILE A 179 25.46 7.11 -1.58
N ASN A 180 26.02 7.68 -0.52
CA ASN A 180 27.30 8.36 -0.58
C ASN A 180 28.47 7.35 -0.73
N ARG A 181 29.69 7.87 -0.91
CA ARG A 181 30.91 7.04 -1.07
C ARG A 181 31.23 6.14 0.14
N GLN A 182 30.60 6.38 1.29
CA GLN A 182 30.77 5.63 2.53
C GLN A 182 29.65 4.58 2.72
N GLY A 183 28.71 4.45 1.76
CA GLY A 183 27.60 3.50 1.86
C GLY A 183 26.41 4.00 2.69
N ILE A 184 26.33 5.30 2.99
CA ILE A 184 25.26 5.91 3.79
C ILE A 184 24.20 6.52 2.86
N ALA A 185 22.91 6.28 3.18
CA ALA A 185 21.79 6.89 2.48
C ALA A 185 21.71 8.40 2.75
N ASN A 186 21.73 9.19 1.69
CA ASN A 186 21.55 10.63 1.67
C ASN A 186 20.32 10.98 0.81
N CYS A 187 19.44 11.80 1.35
CA CYS A 187 18.34 12.37 0.58
C CYS A 187 18.82 13.67 -0.09
N GLU A 188 18.89 13.68 -1.42
CA GLU A 188 19.42 14.80 -2.18
C GLU A 188 18.41 15.22 -3.26
N CYS A 189 18.37 16.50 -3.58
CA CYS A 189 17.54 16.97 -4.70
C CYS A 189 18.11 16.48 -6.03
N ARG A 190 17.20 16.24 -6.98
CA ARG A 190 17.57 15.85 -8.34
C ARG A 190 18.56 16.87 -8.95
N PRO A 191 19.56 16.41 -9.73
CA PRO A 191 20.42 17.30 -10.52
C PRO A 191 19.61 18.15 -11.52
N ASP A 192 20.28 19.08 -12.20
CA ASP A 192 19.66 19.96 -13.21
C ASP A 192 18.88 19.13 -14.25
N CYS A 193 17.67 19.58 -14.57
CA CYS A 193 16.83 18.87 -15.54
C CYS A 193 17.31 19.15 -16.96
N GLU A 194 16.92 18.27 -17.88
CA GLU A 194 17.10 18.55 -19.30
C GLU A 194 16.39 19.87 -19.68
N PRO A 195 16.98 20.69 -20.56
CA PRO A 195 16.43 21.98 -20.95
C PRO A 195 15.26 21.84 -21.94
N ILE A 196 14.23 21.09 -21.53
CA ILE A 196 13.02 20.84 -22.29
C ILE A 196 11.92 21.84 -21.88
N MET A 197 11.19 22.37 -22.87
CA MET A 197 10.09 23.32 -22.64
C MET A 197 8.74 22.61 -22.73
N ARG A 198 8.20 22.24 -21.57
CA ARG A 198 6.85 21.68 -21.35
C ARG A 198 6.24 22.33 -20.11
N PRO A 199 5.72 23.57 -20.22
CA PRO A 199 5.48 24.40 -19.06
C PRO A 199 4.36 23.88 -18.16
N VAL A 200 4.50 24.11 -16.86
CA VAL A 200 3.48 23.80 -15.84
C VAL A 200 3.29 25.00 -14.92
N CYS A 201 2.05 25.28 -14.57
CA CYS A 201 1.71 26.36 -13.65
C CYS A 201 1.53 25.79 -12.24
N ALA A 202 2.23 26.36 -11.26
CA ALA A 202 2.09 26.00 -9.85
C ALA A 202 0.96 26.79 -9.17
N ARG A 203 0.40 26.19 -8.10
CA ARG A 203 -0.58 26.80 -7.20
C ARG A 203 0.08 27.95 -6.43
N GLY A 204 0.02 29.14 -7.00
CA GLY A 204 0.83 30.30 -6.60
C GLY A 204 1.24 31.20 -7.78
N GLY A 205 0.88 30.82 -9.02
CA GLY A 205 1.04 31.67 -10.20
C GLY A 205 2.45 31.67 -10.77
N THR A 206 3.32 30.76 -10.33
CA THR A 206 4.68 30.60 -10.86
C THR A 206 4.71 29.51 -11.95
N THR A 207 5.25 29.86 -13.12
CA THR A 207 5.43 28.92 -14.23
C THR A 207 6.78 28.23 -14.13
N TYR A 208 6.80 26.92 -14.29
CA TYR A 208 8.02 26.12 -14.41
C TYR A 208 8.15 25.61 -15.85
N THR A 209 9.38 25.56 -16.36
CA THR A 209 9.69 25.15 -17.75
C THR A 209 9.39 23.69 -18.02
N SER A 210 9.44 22.85 -16.98
CA SER A 210 9.02 21.45 -17.03
C SER A 210 8.53 20.97 -15.66
N MET A 211 7.80 19.86 -15.65
CA MET A 211 7.43 19.16 -14.41
C MET A 211 8.66 18.71 -13.60
N CYS A 212 9.80 18.47 -14.26
CA CYS A 212 11.06 18.16 -13.60
C CYS A 212 11.56 19.36 -12.81
N GLU A 213 11.58 20.54 -13.41
CA GLU A 213 12.02 21.78 -12.75
C GLU A 213 11.12 22.18 -11.59
N LEU A 214 9.80 21.96 -11.71
CA LEU A 214 8.88 22.17 -10.60
C LEU A 214 9.21 21.28 -9.40
N LYS A 215 9.37 19.96 -9.61
CA LYS A 215 9.72 19.02 -8.54
C LYS A 215 11.09 19.30 -7.94
N ARG A 216 12.05 19.69 -8.78
CA ARG A 216 13.40 20.08 -8.34
C ARG A 216 13.33 21.32 -7.45
N GLN A 217 12.58 22.36 -7.85
CA GLN A 217 12.40 23.55 -7.03
C GLN A 217 11.66 23.27 -5.72
N ALA A 218 10.66 22.39 -5.74
CA ALA A 218 9.95 21.93 -4.54
C ALA A 218 10.93 21.29 -3.54
N CYS A 219 11.85 20.47 -4.04
CA CYS A 219 12.91 19.87 -3.23
C CYS A 219 13.89 20.92 -2.67
N LEU A 220 14.41 21.80 -3.53
CA LEU A 220 15.39 22.83 -3.14
C LEU A 220 14.82 23.81 -2.10
N THR A 221 13.52 24.13 -2.22
CA THR A 221 12.83 25.05 -1.30
C THR A 221 12.22 24.35 -0.09
N ARG A 222 12.30 23.01 -0.01
CA ARG A 222 11.65 22.16 1.01
C ARG A 222 10.17 22.51 1.21
N ASN A 223 9.48 22.73 0.11
CA ASN A 223 8.07 23.04 0.10
C ASN A 223 7.37 22.20 -0.96
N ASN A 224 6.14 21.75 -0.66
CA ASN A 224 5.35 21.04 -1.64
C ASN A 224 4.73 22.04 -2.63
N ILE A 225 5.19 22.00 -3.88
CA ILE A 225 4.67 22.87 -4.94
C ILE A 225 3.64 22.08 -5.73
N GLU A 226 2.36 22.37 -5.51
CA GLU A 226 1.28 21.72 -6.24
C GLU A 226 1.12 22.30 -7.65
N VAL A 227 0.82 21.42 -8.61
CA VAL A 227 0.50 21.84 -9.98
C VAL A 227 -0.94 22.35 -10.01
N ALA A 228 -1.14 23.57 -10.48
CA ALA A 228 -2.47 24.12 -10.78
C ALA A 228 -2.99 23.57 -12.11
N TYR A 229 -2.20 23.70 -13.18
CA TYR A 229 -2.51 23.18 -14.51
C TYR A 229 -1.26 23.07 -15.40
N VAL A 230 -1.35 22.30 -16.50
CA VAL A 230 -0.28 22.21 -17.50
C VAL A 230 -0.36 23.41 -18.43
N GLY A 231 0.73 24.15 -18.58
CA GLY A 231 0.78 25.44 -19.30
C GLY A 231 1.47 26.53 -18.49
N THR A 232 1.53 27.74 -19.05
CA THR A 232 2.08 28.93 -18.37
C THR A 232 1.05 29.56 -17.42
N CYS A 233 1.49 30.08 -16.28
CA CYS A 233 0.64 30.88 -15.42
C CYS A 233 0.28 32.21 -16.09
N GLY A 234 -0.98 32.65 -15.93
CA GLY A 234 -1.42 33.97 -16.43
C GLY A 234 -1.80 34.03 -17.91
N SER A 235 -1.64 32.96 -18.68
CA SER A 235 -2.38 32.80 -19.93
C SER A 235 -3.86 32.64 -19.57
N ARG A 236 -4.68 33.67 -19.84
CA ARG A 236 -6.15 33.69 -19.68
C ARG A 236 -6.85 32.72 -20.64
N GLY A 237 -6.37 31.49 -20.72
CA GLY A 237 -7.07 30.39 -21.35
C GLY A 237 -8.18 29.90 -20.42
N PRO A 238 -9.25 29.32 -20.95
CA PRO A 238 -10.42 28.89 -20.18
C PRO A 238 -10.08 27.86 -19.08
N CYS A 239 -8.94 27.15 -19.18
CA CYS A 239 -8.47 26.18 -18.19
C CYS A 239 -7.66 26.78 -17.02
N SER A 240 -7.39 28.10 -17.04
CA SER A 240 -6.58 28.75 -16.00
C SER A 240 -7.26 28.83 -14.62
N GLU A 241 -8.60 28.86 -14.57
CA GLU A 241 -9.39 28.92 -13.34
C GLU A 241 -10.27 27.67 -13.11
N LYS A 242 -10.29 26.72 -14.05
CA LYS A 242 -11.17 25.54 -13.98
C LYS A 242 -10.45 24.34 -13.35
N MET A 243 -10.80 24.03 -12.10
CA MET A 243 -10.35 22.81 -11.42
C MET A 243 -11.22 21.62 -11.81
N CYS A 244 -10.59 20.58 -12.37
CA CYS A 244 -11.24 19.33 -12.72
C CYS A 244 -11.11 18.32 -11.57
N GLN A 245 -12.22 17.70 -11.18
CA GLN A 245 -12.27 16.73 -10.09
C GLN A 245 -11.87 15.32 -10.56
N TRP A 246 -11.51 14.46 -9.61
CA TRP A 246 -11.29 13.02 -9.82
C TRP A 246 -10.17 12.68 -10.83
N GLY A 247 -9.10 13.47 -10.88
CA GLY A 247 -7.96 13.17 -11.75
C GLY A 247 -8.17 13.49 -13.24
N ALA A 248 -9.28 14.16 -13.58
CA ALA A 248 -9.51 14.72 -14.92
C ALA A 248 -8.52 15.86 -15.24
N ILE A 249 -8.16 15.98 -16.52
CA ILE A 249 -7.30 17.04 -17.04
C ILE A 249 -8.18 18.09 -17.73
N CYS A 250 -7.89 19.36 -17.49
CA CYS A 250 -8.56 20.44 -18.23
C CYS A 250 -7.97 20.56 -19.64
N ALA A 251 -8.82 20.47 -20.66
CA ALA A 251 -8.51 20.71 -22.05
C ALA A 251 -9.35 21.86 -22.62
N GLU A 252 -8.79 22.60 -23.58
CA GLU A 252 -9.49 23.67 -24.28
C GLU A 252 -10.11 23.14 -25.58
N ILE A 253 -11.44 23.16 -25.66
CA ILE A 253 -12.20 22.75 -26.85
C ILE A 253 -13.06 23.92 -27.28
N ALA A 254 -12.80 24.44 -28.48
CA ALA A 254 -13.52 25.57 -29.07
C ALA A 254 -13.60 26.81 -28.15
N GLY A 255 -12.52 27.13 -27.43
CA GLY A 255 -12.45 28.27 -26.51
C GLY A 255 -13.12 28.05 -25.15
N ASN A 256 -13.61 26.84 -24.87
CA ASN A 256 -14.20 26.46 -23.58
C ASN A 256 -13.33 25.43 -22.86
N ALA A 257 -13.28 25.52 -21.53
CA ALA A 257 -12.58 24.54 -20.72
C ALA A 257 -13.47 23.33 -20.44
N VAL A 258 -12.99 22.17 -20.84
CA VAL A 258 -13.67 20.88 -20.67
C VAL A 258 -12.76 19.99 -19.82
N CYS A 259 -13.35 19.32 -18.83
CA CYS A 259 -12.63 18.35 -18.03
C CYS A 259 -12.75 16.98 -18.69
N GLU A 260 -11.63 16.44 -19.15
CA GLU A 260 -11.56 15.15 -19.83
C GLU A 260 -10.65 14.19 -19.09
N CYS A 261 -10.90 12.90 -19.23
CA CYS A 261 -10.05 11.89 -18.59
C CYS A 261 -8.70 11.76 -19.33
N PRO A 262 -7.60 11.53 -18.59
CA PRO A 262 -6.26 11.45 -19.17
C PRO A 262 -6.10 10.28 -20.15
N THR A 263 -5.34 10.48 -21.23
CA THR A 263 -4.87 9.38 -22.08
C THR A 263 -3.52 8.90 -21.55
N CYS A 264 -3.40 7.60 -21.27
CA CYS A 264 -2.25 7.06 -20.53
C CYS A 264 -1.35 6.15 -21.36
N PRO A 265 -0.01 6.24 -21.22
CA PRO A 265 0.92 5.32 -21.83
C PRO A 265 0.83 3.92 -21.20
N ALA A 266 1.37 2.92 -21.90
CA ALA A 266 1.45 1.53 -21.46
C ALA A 266 2.68 1.24 -20.57
N GLU A 267 3.33 2.27 -20.05
CA GLU A 267 4.48 2.12 -19.15
C GLU A 267 4.06 1.48 -17.82
N PHE A 268 4.89 0.55 -17.33
CA PHE A 268 4.65 -0.14 -16.07
C PHE A 268 5.51 0.49 -14.96
N GLN A 269 4.89 1.37 -14.18
CA GLN A 269 5.46 2.05 -13.00
C GLN A 269 4.40 2.00 -11.88
N PRO A 270 4.21 0.84 -11.24
CA PRO A 270 3.02 0.57 -10.46
C PRO A 270 2.89 1.49 -9.24
N VAL A 271 1.65 1.83 -8.89
CA VAL A 271 1.31 2.60 -7.69
C VAL A 271 0.16 1.94 -6.95
N CYS A 272 0.17 2.01 -5.63
CA CYS A 272 -0.92 1.55 -4.79
C CYS A 272 -1.87 2.71 -4.50
N GLY A 273 -3.16 2.53 -4.81
CA GLY A 273 -4.21 3.48 -4.45
C GLY A 273 -4.62 3.36 -2.98
N ASP A 274 -5.16 4.42 -2.42
CA ASP A 274 -5.81 4.41 -1.10
C ASP A 274 -7.11 3.58 -1.07
N ASP A 275 -7.63 3.20 -2.23
CA ASP A 275 -8.67 2.17 -2.37
C ASP A 275 -8.14 0.73 -2.26
N GLY A 276 -6.82 0.56 -2.04
CA GLY A 276 -6.15 -0.74 -1.91
C GLY A 276 -5.99 -1.47 -3.25
N ILE A 277 -6.17 -0.79 -4.38
CA ILE A 277 -6.00 -1.36 -5.72
C ILE A 277 -4.65 -0.95 -6.30
N SER A 278 -3.97 -1.92 -6.93
CA SER A 278 -2.72 -1.67 -7.65
C SER A 278 -3.01 -1.18 -9.05
N TYR A 279 -2.43 -0.04 -9.42
CA TYR A 279 -2.52 0.51 -10.76
C TYR A 279 -1.18 0.37 -11.47
N SER A 280 -1.20 0.03 -12.76
CA SER A 280 0.02 -0.16 -13.57
C SER A 280 0.88 1.11 -13.70
N ASN A 281 0.26 2.28 -13.58
CA ASN A 281 0.93 3.56 -13.39
C ASN A 281 -0.01 4.62 -12.79
N GLU A 282 0.54 5.73 -12.32
CA GLU A 282 -0.22 6.84 -11.73
C GLU A 282 -1.23 7.46 -12.71
N CYS A 283 -0.94 7.47 -14.02
CA CYS A 283 -1.89 7.96 -15.01
C CYS A 283 -3.14 7.06 -15.06
N LYS A 284 -2.96 5.73 -15.06
CA LYS A 284 -4.06 4.75 -15.05
C LYS A 284 -4.91 4.84 -13.78
N LEU A 285 -4.29 5.12 -12.63
CA LEU A 285 -5.01 5.43 -11.39
C LEU A 285 -5.93 6.65 -11.58
N ARG A 286 -5.39 7.76 -12.11
CA ARG A 286 -6.16 8.99 -12.35
C ARG A 286 -7.25 8.82 -13.42
N LEU A 287 -6.98 8.00 -14.44
CA LEU A 287 -7.97 7.62 -15.46
C LEU A 287 -9.16 6.91 -14.81
N GLU A 288 -8.88 5.92 -13.95
CA GLU A 288 -9.91 5.16 -13.23
C GLU A 288 -10.69 6.04 -12.25
N ALA A 289 -10.01 6.92 -11.52
CA ALA A 289 -10.64 7.95 -10.68
C ALA A 289 -11.60 8.82 -11.51
N CYS A 290 -11.18 9.26 -12.69
CA CYS A 290 -11.93 10.16 -13.55
C CYS A 290 -13.18 9.48 -14.16
N GLN A 291 -13.02 8.26 -14.66
CA GLN A 291 -14.12 7.49 -15.26
C GLN A 291 -15.22 7.16 -14.24
N HIS A 292 -14.82 6.85 -13.01
CA HIS A 292 -15.73 6.45 -11.94
C HIS A 292 -16.13 7.60 -11.01
N ARG A 293 -15.67 8.84 -11.27
CA ARG A 293 -15.95 10.04 -10.47
C ARG A 293 -15.71 9.85 -8.98
N ARG A 294 -14.60 9.20 -8.64
CA ARG A 294 -14.16 8.97 -7.26
C ARG A 294 -12.76 9.51 -7.07
N GLU A 295 -12.48 10.05 -5.89
CA GLU A 295 -11.13 10.48 -5.55
C GLU A 295 -10.33 9.25 -5.13
N ILE A 296 -9.22 9.01 -5.83
CA ILE A 296 -8.26 7.95 -5.52
C ILE A 296 -6.91 8.63 -5.41
N ARG A 297 -6.22 8.45 -4.29
CA ARG A 297 -4.91 9.04 -4.01
C ARG A 297 -3.87 7.92 -4.04
N VAL A 298 -2.65 8.28 -4.42
CA VAL A 298 -1.51 7.35 -4.33
C VAL A 298 -1.15 7.20 -2.85
N LEU A 299 -1.23 5.98 -2.34
CA LEU A 299 -0.79 5.63 -0.99
C LEU A 299 0.74 5.49 -0.94
N TYR A 300 1.31 4.73 -1.89
CA TYR A 300 2.76 4.57 -2.09
C TYR A 300 3.10 4.05 -3.49
N GLN A 301 4.39 4.12 -3.87
CA GLN A 301 4.88 3.57 -5.14
C GLN A 301 5.13 2.06 -5.03
N GLY A 302 4.69 1.29 -6.01
CA GLY A 302 4.69 -0.17 -5.98
C GLY A 302 3.29 -0.76 -6.11
N LEU A 303 3.20 -2.09 -6.17
CA LEU A 303 1.94 -2.82 -6.05
C LEU A 303 1.48 -2.78 -4.59
N CYS A 304 0.16 -2.76 -4.37
CA CYS A 304 -0.41 -2.96 -3.04
C CYS A 304 -0.02 -4.33 -2.49
N ASN A 305 0.22 -4.39 -1.19
CA ASN A 305 0.65 -5.60 -0.48
C ASN A 305 -0.51 -6.27 0.29
N GLY A 306 -1.73 -5.76 0.13
CA GLY A 306 -2.96 -6.32 0.69
C GLY A 306 -3.25 -5.87 2.13
N CYS A 307 -2.35 -5.14 2.77
CA CYS A 307 -2.51 -4.64 4.14
C CYS A 307 -3.24 -3.31 4.22
N GLU A 308 -3.49 -2.63 3.09
CA GLU A 308 -4.03 -1.28 3.03
C GLU A 308 -5.44 -1.18 3.63
N ASN A 309 -6.25 -2.21 3.42
CA ASN A 309 -7.62 -2.30 3.93
C ASN A 309 -7.80 -3.38 5.00
N LYS A 310 -6.72 -4.04 5.42
CA LYS A 310 -6.78 -5.13 6.40
C LYS A 310 -6.63 -4.57 7.81
N LYS A 311 -7.76 -4.48 8.52
CA LYS A 311 -7.76 -4.16 9.95
C LYS A 311 -7.34 -5.38 10.75
N CYS A 312 -6.20 -5.27 11.41
CA CYS A 312 -5.68 -6.28 12.32
C CYS A 312 -6.07 -5.92 13.75
N GLU A 313 -6.66 -6.87 14.47
CA GLU A 313 -7.20 -6.67 15.83
C GLU A 313 -6.15 -7.01 16.90
N PHE A 314 -6.39 -6.60 18.15
CA PHE A 314 -5.55 -6.97 19.29
C PHE A 314 -4.07 -6.58 19.14
N TYR A 315 -3.80 -5.44 18.50
CA TYR A 315 -2.44 -4.99 18.16
C TYR A 315 -1.64 -5.97 17.28
N SER A 316 -2.31 -6.85 16.53
CA SER A 316 -1.66 -7.57 15.44
C SER A 316 -1.26 -6.58 14.33
N GLU A 317 -0.10 -6.84 13.74
CA GLU A 317 0.46 -6.08 12.62
C GLU A 317 0.19 -6.83 11.32
N CYS A 318 -0.13 -6.10 10.26
CA CYS A 318 -0.36 -6.72 8.97
C CYS A 318 0.97 -6.88 8.22
N GLU A 319 1.30 -8.12 7.86
CA GLU A 319 2.43 -8.48 7.00
C GLU A 319 1.90 -9.17 5.73
N SER A 320 2.57 -8.94 4.60
CA SER A 320 2.26 -9.61 3.33
C SER A 320 3.16 -10.83 3.15
N ASP A 321 2.58 -12.01 2.95
CA ASP A 321 3.32 -13.23 2.61
C ASP A 321 3.96 -13.12 1.20
N ASN A 322 4.91 -14.01 0.86
CA ASN A 322 5.59 -14.03 -0.45
C ASN A 322 4.66 -14.14 -1.68
N GLY A 323 3.38 -14.48 -1.47
CA GLY A 323 2.33 -14.50 -2.49
C GLY A 323 1.51 -13.21 -2.61
N GLY A 324 1.81 -12.17 -1.83
CA GLY A 324 1.03 -10.93 -1.77
C GLY A 324 -0.27 -11.05 -0.96
N GLU A 325 -0.44 -12.13 -0.20
CA GLU A 325 -1.59 -12.32 0.69
C GLU A 325 -1.30 -11.69 2.05
N ALA A 326 -2.17 -10.77 2.46
CA ALA A 326 -2.02 -10.06 3.73
C ALA A 326 -2.39 -10.97 4.91
N LYS A 327 -1.61 -10.95 5.99
CA LYS A 327 -1.79 -11.74 7.21
C LYS A 327 -1.55 -10.87 8.43
N CYS A 328 -2.41 -11.00 9.44
CA CYS A 328 -2.19 -10.35 10.72
C CYS A 328 -1.29 -11.24 11.58
N VAL A 329 -0.15 -10.71 12.00
CA VAL A 329 0.84 -11.41 12.81
C VAL A 329 1.12 -10.61 14.08
N CYS A 330 1.49 -11.28 15.15
CA CYS A 330 1.84 -10.59 16.39
C CYS A 330 3.28 -10.09 16.37
N PRO A 331 3.59 -8.99 17.09
CA PRO A 331 4.95 -8.49 17.23
C PRO A 331 5.92 -9.60 17.65
N SER A 332 6.97 -9.83 16.84
CA SER A 332 7.85 -11.01 16.92
C SER A 332 9.10 -10.82 17.78
N LYS A 333 9.49 -9.58 18.10
CA LYS A 333 10.61 -9.28 19.01
C LYS A 333 10.31 -7.98 19.76
N CYS A 334 10.23 -8.06 21.08
CA CYS A 334 10.21 -6.90 21.97
C CYS A 334 11.60 -6.72 22.59
N GLU A 335 12.64 -6.74 21.76
CA GLU A 335 14.01 -6.52 22.23
C GLU A 335 14.20 -5.02 22.47
N THR A 336 14.50 -4.68 23.72
CA THR A 336 14.94 -3.35 24.12
C THR A 336 16.24 -3.03 23.38
N THR A 337 16.15 -2.28 22.29
CA THR A 337 17.32 -1.71 21.65
C THR A 337 18.07 -0.86 22.66
N VAL A 338 19.38 -1.10 22.77
CA VAL A 338 20.32 -0.50 23.75
C VAL A 338 20.57 1.01 23.49
N LYS A 339 19.60 1.72 22.89
CA LYS A 339 19.64 3.16 22.61
C LYS A 339 18.42 3.92 23.11
N ASP A 340 17.52 3.28 23.83
CA ASP A 340 16.47 3.98 24.55
C ASP A 340 16.95 4.28 25.99
N PRO A 341 16.64 5.46 26.55
CA PRO A 341 16.91 5.76 27.96
C PRO A 341 16.27 4.69 28.87
N PRO A 342 16.56 4.67 30.19
CA PRO A 342 16.07 3.67 31.16
C PRO A 342 14.55 3.67 31.42
N GLU A 343 13.72 4.10 30.46
CA GLU A 343 12.27 4.17 30.51
C GLU A 343 11.59 3.15 29.58
N ALA A 344 12.12 1.92 29.51
CA ALA A 344 11.23 0.76 29.36
C ALA A 344 10.44 0.62 30.68
N ALA A 345 9.56 1.58 30.95
CA ALA A 345 8.78 1.59 32.16
C ALA A 345 7.79 0.44 32.10
N LYS A 346 7.79 -0.41 33.14
CA LYS A 346 6.76 -1.43 33.33
C LYS A 346 5.39 -0.78 33.18
N VAL A 347 4.45 -1.48 32.57
CA VAL A 347 3.08 -0.98 32.40
C VAL A 347 2.09 -1.95 33.02
N CYS A 348 1.06 -1.43 33.66
CA CYS A 348 -0.06 -2.21 34.15
C CYS A 348 -1.13 -2.29 33.06
N GLY A 349 -1.46 -3.52 32.64
CA GLY A 349 -2.52 -3.77 31.67
C GLY A 349 -3.91 -3.73 32.31
N SER A 350 -4.93 -3.53 31.48
CA SER A 350 -6.35 -3.58 31.88
C SER A 350 -6.80 -4.96 32.38
N ASP A 351 -6.00 -5.98 32.16
CA ASP A 351 -6.14 -7.34 32.68
C ASP A 351 -5.56 -7.50 34.10
N GLY A 352 -5.00 -6.42 34.69
CA GLY A 352 -4.38 -6.45 36.01
C GLY A 352 -2.99 -7.08 36.02
N VAL A 353 -2.39 -7.34 34.86
CA VAL A 353 -1.05 -7.93 34.74
C VAL A 353 -0.01 -6.86 34.48
N THR A 354 1.16 -7.00 35.13
CA THR A 354 2.30 -6.12 34.90
C THR A 354 3.12 -6.64 33.73
N TYR A 355 3.36 -5.77 32.75
CA TYR A 355 4.17 -6.03 31.57
C TYR A 355 5.50 -5.28 31.66
N ASP A 356 6.56 -5.86 31.12
CA ASP A 356 7.91 -5.26 31.16
C ASP A 356 7.98 -3.95 30.39
N ASN A 357 7.19 -3.82 29.32
CA ASN A 357 7.03 -2.62 28.50
C ASN A 357 5.75 -2.70 27.64
N GLU A 358 5.40 -1.59 26.98
CA GLU A 358 4.24 -1.52 26.06
C GLU A 358 4.28 -2.56 24.93
N CYS A 359 5.47 -2.88 24.37
CA CYS A 359 5.58 -3.91 23.33
C CYS A 359 5.16 -5.28 23.85
N SER A 360 5.63 -5.67 25.04
CA SER A 360 5.27 -6.96 25.65
C SER A 360 3.78 -7.07 25.95
N LEU A 361 3.13 -5.97 26.34
CA LEU A 361 1.68 -5.88 26.51
C LEU A 361 0.94 -6.04 25.18
N LYS A 362 1.32 -5.31 24.13
CA LYS A 362 0.71 -5.43 22.79
C LYS A 362 0.88 -6.82 22.20
N ARG A 363 2.05 -7.43 22.39
CA ARG A 363 2.32 -8.83 22.01
C ARG A 363 1.41 -9.78 22.75
N ALA A 364 1.26 -9.65 24.07
CA ALA A 364 0.39 -10.52 24.86
C ALA A 364 -1.09 -10.34 24.47
N SER A 365 -1.52 -9.10 24.24
CA SER A 365 -2.84 -8.77 23.71
C SER A 365 -3.11 -9.49 22.38
N CYS A 366 -2.14 -9.44 21.46
CA CYS A 366 -2.23 -10.14 20.18
C CYS A 366 -2.24 -11.67 20.33
N MET A 367 -1.32 -12.23 21.12
CA MET A 367 -1.17 -13.68 21.29
C MET A 367 -2.39 -14.31 21.96
N ASN A 368 -3.00 -13.59 22.91
CA ASN A 368 -4.18 -14.04 23.62
C ASN A 368 -5.49 -13.68 22.92
N GLN A 369 -5.44 -12.92 21.82
CA GLN A 369 -6.61 -12.42 21.08
C GLN A 369 -7.60 -11.65 21.98
N VAL A 370 -7.07 -10.82 22.88
CA VAL A 370 -7.83 -9.96 23.80
C VAL A 370 -7.23 -8.58 23.78
N LEU A 371 -8.04 -7.52 23.68
CA LEU A 371 -7.52 -6.15 23.69
C LEU A 371 -7.13 -5.75 25.11
N ILE A 372 -5.83 -5.64 25.37
CA ILE A 372 -5.29 -5.23 26.67
C ILE A 372 -4.83 -3.79 26.51
N ASN A 373 -5.48 -2.85 27.17
CA ASN A 373 -5.08 -1.45 27.15
C ASN A 373 -4.10 -1.16 28.29
N ILE A 374 -3.25 -0.15 28.14
CA ILE A 374 -2.44 0.35 29.26
C ILE A 374 -3.38 1.06 30.24
N SER A 375 -3.48 0.54 31.46
CA SER A 375 -4.16 1.25 32.56
C SER A 375 -3.29 2.37 33.10
N TYR A 376 -2.02 2.09 33.38
CA TYR A 376 -1.05 3.10 33.79
C TYR A 376 0.39 2.64 33.61
N VAL A 377 1.30 3.60 33.61
CA VAL A 377 2.74 3.35 33.61
C VAL A 377 3.17 3.04 35.06
N GLY A 378 3.66 1.82 35.28
CA GLY A 378 4.03 1.27 36.59
C GLY A 378 3.66 -0.21 36.71
N ALA A 379 4.05 -0.84 37.84
CA ALA A 379 3.61 -2.20 38.16
C ALA A 379 2.20 -2.21 38.75
N CYS A 380 1.40 -3.23 38.44
CA CYS A 380 0.03 -3.38 38.95
C CYS A 380 -0.03 -3.50 40.49
N GLU A 381 1.03 -4.04 41.11
CA GLU A 381 1.18 -4.16 42.57
C GLU A 381 1.11 -2.81 43.30
N LEU A 382 1.35 -1.70 42.60
CA LEU A 382 1.22 -0.36 43.19
C LEU A 382 -0.22 -0.08 43.64
N CYS A 383 -1.21 -0.74 43.03
CA CYS A 383 -2.62 -0.61 43.35
C CYS A 383 -3.23 -1.85 44.00
N ASP A 384 -2.40 -2.70 44.61
CA ASP A 384 -2.90 -3.81 45.42
C ASP A 384 -3.75 -3.30 46.58
N ARG A 385 -4.88 -3.98 46.86
CA ARG A 385 -5.80 -3.62 47.94
C ARG A 385 -5.14 -3.60 49.33
N ASP A 386 -4.06 -4.37 49.51
CA ASP A 386 -3.30 -4.40 50.75
C ASP A 386 -2.39 -3.17 50.94
N ARG A 387 -2.11 -2.43 49.87
CA ARG A 387 -1.26 -1.23 49.89
C ARG A 387 -2.07 0.06 49.74
N VAL A 388 -3.05 0.07 48.85
CA VAL A 388 -3.83 1.27 48.51
C VAL A 388 -5.31 0.91 48.44
N THR A 389 -6.08 1.37 49.43
CA THR A 389 -7.54 1.33 49.42
C THR A 389 -8.08 2.70 49.02
N CYS A 390 -8.72 2.78 47.86
CA CYS A 390 -9.35 4.00 47.39
C CYS A 390 -10.82 4.03 47.80
N ASP A 391 -11.16 4.98 48.66
CA ASP A 391 -12.53 5.18 49.11
C ASP A 391 -13.32 6.09 48.16
N HIS A 392 -14.65 6.07 48.28
CA HIS A 392 -15.56 7.02 47.65
C HIS A 392 -15.48 7.10 46.11
N GLY A 393 -15.27 5.98 45.41
CA GLY A 393 -15.31 5.96 43.94
C GLY A 393 -14.04 6.50 43.26
N ALA A 394 -12.98 6.75 44.03
CA ALA A 394 -11.64 6.91 43.48
C ALA A 394 -11.12 5.58 42.93
N HIS A 395 -10.37 5.62 41.83
CA HIS A 395 -9.64 4.45 41.33
C HIS A 395 -8.14 4.66 41.54
N CYS A 396 -7.42 3.58 41.79
CA CYS A 396 -5.98 3.65 41.98
C CYS A 396 -5.27 3.68 40.62
N VAL A 397 -4.35 4.64 40.46
CA VAL A 397 -3.45 4.77 39.31
C VAL A 397 -2.04 4.93 39.85
N ALA A 398 -1.15 3.98 39.55
CA ALA A 398 0.24 3.97 40.00
C ALA A 398 0.44 4.22 41.52
N GLY A 399 -0.46 3.66 42.35
CA GLY A 399 -0.40 3.78 43.81
C GLY A 399 -1.01 5.06 44.38
N VAL A 400 -1.65 5.89 43.55
CA VAL A 400 -2.35 7.09 43.98
C VAL A 400 -3.84 6.96 43.64
N CYS A 401 -4.70 7.21 44.62
CA CYS A 401 -6.14 7.29 44.39
C CYS A 401 -6.46 8.58 43.63
N VAL A 402 -6.99 8.43 42.43
CA VAL A 402 -7.36 9.55 41.56
C VAL A 402 -8.86 9.55 41.30
N CYS A 403 -9.44 10.74 41.37
CA CYS A 403 -10.82 10.98 40.96
C CYS A 403 -10.89 11.18 39.43
N PRO A 404 -11.94 10.70 38.76
CA PRO A 404 -12.24 11.12 37.38
C PRO A 404 -12.34 12.65 37.31
N LYS A 405 -11.49 13.31 36.50
CA LYS A 405 -11.49 14.78 36.34
C LYS A 405 -12.31 15.25 35.14
N VAL A 406 -12.39 14.41 34.10
CA VAL A 406 -13.12 14.67 32.86
C VAL A 406 -13.91 13.41 32.54
N CYS A 407 -15.23 13.52 32.48
CA CYS A 407 -16.10 12.46 32.00
C CYS A 407 -16.40 12.70 30.50
N PRO A 408 -16.13 11.74 29.60
CA PRO A 408 -16.40 11.91 28.16
C PRO A 408 -17.90 12.12 27.90
N GLU A 409 -18.25 13.08 27.04
CA GLU A 409 -19.65 13.48 26.75
C GLU A 409 -20.43 12.48 25.87
N SER A 410 -19.87 11.34 25.46
CA SER A 410 -20.54 10.41 24.56
C SER A 410 -21.05 9.16 25.28
N SER A 411 -22.39 9.03 25.34
CA SER A 411 -23.19 7.84 25.66
C SER A 411 -23.19 7.32 27.11
N GLY A 412 -23.44 8.18 28.10
CA GLY A 412 -23.86 7.72 29.42
C GLY A 412 -25.38 7.59 29.50
N GLU A 413 -25.89 6.40 29.85
CA GLU A 413 -27.27 6.28 30.36
C GLU A 413 -27.35 7.01 31.71
N LEU A 414 -28.45 7.73 31.96
CA LEU A 414 -28.68 8.39 33.25
C LEU A 414 -28.57 7.36 34.38
N VAL A 415 -28.03 7.74 35.53
CA VAL A 415 -27.97 6.86 36.70
C VAL A 415 -28.55 7.56 37.93
N CYS A 416 -29.39 6.85 38.67
CA CYS A 416 -29.90 7.29 39.95
C CYS A 416 -28.93 6.88 41.07
N GLY A 417 -28.37 7.85 41.78
CA GLY A 417 -27.44 7.63 42.88
C GLY A 417 -28.15 7.35 44.21
N SER A 418 -27.40 6.75 45.16
CA SER A 418 -27.86 6.46 46.52
C SER A 418 -28.27 7.68 47.35
N ASP A 419 -27.95 8.89 46.87
CA ASP A 419 -28.41 10.17 47.39
C ASP A 419 -29.70 10.68 46.73
N LEU A 420 -30.37 9.82 45.94
CA LEU A 420 -31.58 10.11 45.18
C LEU A 420 -31.41 11.21 44.13
N LYS A 421 -30.18 11.43 43.67
CA LYS A 421 -29.86 12.37 42.59
C LYS A 421 -29.57 11.63 41.29
N THR A 422 -30.08 12.15 40.17
CA THR A 422 -29.78 11.65 38.83
C THR A 422 -28.47 12.24 38.32
N TYR A 423 -27.56 11.40 37.83
CA TYR A 423 -26.28 11.73 37.23
C TYR A 423 -26.30 11.40 35.74
N ARG A 424 -25.56 12.14 34.91
CA ARG A 424 -25.62 11.96 33.44
C ARG A 424 -24.88 10.73 32.95
N SER A 425 -24.00 10.19 33.78
CA SER A 425 -23.31 8.92 33.55
C SER A 425 -22.83 8.35 34.88
N GLU A 426 -22.47 7.07 34.87
CA GLU A 426 -21.81 6.43 36.01
C GLU A 426 -20.47 7.11 36.36
N CYS A 427 -19.74 7.65 35.37
CA CYS A 427 -18.52 8.43 35.59
C CYS A 427 -18.78 9.70 36.41
N GLU A 428 -19.87 10.43 36.12
CA GLU A 428 -20.22 11.63 36.89
C GLU A 428 -20.63 11.31 38.33
N LEU A 429 -21.30 10.16 38.54
CA LEU A 429 -21.60 9.68 39.88
C LEU A 429 -20.31 9.35 40.65
N GLN A 430 -19.35 8.68 40.01
CA GLN A 430 -18.05 8.35 40.61
C GLN A 430 -17.21 9.62 40.88
N GLN A 431 -17.24 10.61 40.00
CA GLN A 431 -16.61 11.92 40.23
C GLN A 431 -17.23 12.63 41.44
N ALA A 432 -18.56 12.62 41.57
CA ALA A 432 -19.26 13.21 42.70
C ALA A 432 -19.05 12.44 44.01
N ALA A 433 -18.93 11.11 43.94
CA ALA A 433 -18.55 10.28 45.07
C ALA A 433 -17.16 10.69 45.58
N CYS A 434 -16.20 10.88 44.67
CA CYS A 434 -14.80 11.11 45.02
C CYS A 434 -14.54 12.49 45.65
N GLY A 435 -15.39 13.48 45.36
CA GLY A 435 -15.38 14.80 45.99
C GLY A 435 -16.23 14.91 47.28
N ARG A 436 -16.82 13.80 47.75
CA ARG A 436 -17.73 13.76 48.91
C ARG A 436 -16.95 13.73 50.23
N ASP A 437 -17.53 14.30 51.29
CA ASP A 437 -16.96 14.22 52.64
C ASP A 437 -16.85 12.75 53.07
N PRO A 438 -15.68 12.28 53.54
CA PRO A 438 -15.46 10.88 53.95
C PRO A 438 -16.31 10.41 55.13
N LYS A 439 -17.03 11.31 55.82
CA LYS A 439 -18.00 10.97 56.88
C LYS A 439 -19.39 10.61 56.35
N LEU A 440 -19.66 10.82 55.07
CA LEU A 440 -20.94 10.50 54.44
C LEU A 440 -20.95 9.08 53.85
N SER A 441 -22.14 8.48 53.74
CA SER A 441 -22.31 7.17 53.13
C SER A 441 -21.82 7.14 51.68
N ALA A 442 -21.20 6.01 51.30
CA ALA A 442 -20.62 5.81 49.98
C ALA A 442 -21.69 5.91 48.89
N LEU A 443 -21.46 6.84 47.96
CA LEU A 443 -22.35 7.09 46.84
C LEU A 443 -22.21 5.97 45.80
N HIS A 444 -23.28 5.22 45.57
CA HIS A 444 -23.36 4.13 44.59
C HIS A 444 -24.62 4.26 43.72
N VAL A 445 -24.66 3.56 42.58
CA VAL A 445 -25.84 3.52 41.70
C VAL A 445 -26.95 2.69 42.35
N ILE A 446 -28.16 3.25 42.50
CA ILE A 446 -29.37 2.49 42.85
C ILE A 446 -29.93 1.81 41.60
N PHE A 447 -30.06 2.54 40.48
CA PHE A 447 -30.52 2.00 39.19
C PHE A 447 -30.10 2.91 38.03
N TYR A 448 -30.10 2.37 36.81
CA TYR A 448 -29.86 3.11 35.56
C TYR A 448 -31.19 3.72 35.08
N GLY A 449 -31.27 5.05 35.08
CA GLY A 449 -32.45 5.85 34.79
C GLY A 449 -32.51 7.13 35.65
N ASP A 450 -33.57 7.92 35.48
CA ASP A 450 -33.81 9.10 36.32
C ASP A 450 -34.45 8.70 37.65
N CYS A 451 -33.92 9.19 38.78
CA CYS A 451 -34.51 8.99 40.11
C CYS A 451 -35.99 9.42 40.19
N SER A 452 -36.43 10.31 39.31
CA SER A 452 -37.80 10.82 39.21
C SER A 452 -38.82 9.76 38.79
N GLU A 453 -38.40 8.71 38.08
CA GLU A 453 -39.32 7.66 37.58
C GLU A 453 -39.93 6.79 38.69
N ARG A 454 -39.32 6.75 39.90
CA ARG A 454 -39.93 6.09 41.07
C ARG A 454 -40.86 6.99 41.90
N LEU A 455 -40.74 8.31 41.82
CA LEU A 455 -41.70 9.23 42.44
C LEU A 455 -43.05 9.24 41.69
N ALA A 456 -43.04 8.92 40.39
CA ALA A 456 -44.26 8.69 39.62
C ALA A 456 -44.97 7.37 39.99
N ALA A 457 -44.23 6.31 40.32
CA ALA A 457 -44.82 5.02 40.72
C ALA A 457 -45.50 5.05 42.10
N ALA A 458 -45.05 5.92 43.02
CA ALA A 458 -45.70 6.13 44.31
C ALA A 458 -46.90 7.10 44.25
N ALA A 459 -46.99 7.95 43.21
CA ALA A 459 -48.04 8.96 43.07
C ALA A 459 -49.26 8.50 42.23
N LEU A 460 -49.22 7.32 41.60
CA LEU A 460 -50.27 6.81 40.72
C LEU A 460 -51.39 6.01 41.43
N THR A 461 -51.40 5.89 42.76
CA THR A 461 -52.49 5.22 43.50
C THR A 461 -53.65 6.13 43.90
N THR A 462 -53.65 7.42 43.53
CA THR A 462 -54.80 8.30 43.81
C THR A 462 -55.22 9.15 42.61
N LYS A 463 -56.21 8.65 41.84
CA LYS A 463 -57.37 9.36 41.23
C LYS A 463 -57.73 8.85 39.82
N SER A 464 -58.82 8.07 39.79
CA SER A 464 -59.98 8.14 38.88
C SER A 464 -59.82 8.29 37.34
N THR A 465 -60.05 7.15 36.66
CA THR A 465 -60.94 6.89 35.47
C THR A 465 -60.67 7.56 34.10
N PRO A 466 -61.21 7.03 32.96
CA PRO A 466 -61.83 5.70 32.70
C PRO A 466 -61.39 4.98 31.39
N ALA A 467 -61.77 3.70 31.32
CA ALA A 467 -62.16 2.91 30.14
C ALA A 467 -61.12 2.59 29.04
N VAL A 468 -60.62 1.34 29.08
CA VAL A 468 -60.82 0.39 27.97
C VAL A 468 -61.22 -0.97 28.55
N THR A 469 -62.24 -1.56 27.95
CA THR A 469 -63.04 -2.67 28.46
C THR A 469 -62.55 -4.02 27.94
N ARG A 470 -62.59 -5.04 28.84
CA ARG A 470 -62.73 -6.51 28.62
C ARG A 470 -61.45 -7.22 28.13
N VAL A 471 -61.04 -8.33 28.76
CA VAL A 471 -61.84 -9.54 29.03
C VAL A 471 -61.64 -10.07 30.46
N VAL A 472 -62.76 -10.40 31.10
CA VAL A 472 -62.85 -11.20 32.31
C VAL A 472 -63.05 -12.65 31.90
N THR A 473 -62.21 -13.55 32.40
CA THR A 473 -62.57 -14.95 32.65
C THR A 473 -62.58 -15.15 34.16
N THR A 474 -63.75 -15.53 34.67
CA THR A 474 -63.99 -16.06 36.02
C THR A 474 -63.40 -17.49 36.08
N ILE A 475 -62.86 -17.98 37.20
CA ILE A 475 -63.57 -18.56 38.35
C ILE A 475 -62.55 -18.79 39.48
N ALA A 476 -62.98 -18.46 40.71
CA ALA A 476 -62.63 -18.95 42.05
C ALA A 476 -61.24 -19.55 42.34
N ASP A 477 -60.56 -19.00 43.36
CA ASP A 477 -60.38 -19.77 44.60
C ASP A 477 -60.20 -18.85 45.81
N VAL A 478 -60.93 -19.17 46.87
CA VAL A 478 -60.86 -18.56 48.20
C VAL A 478 -59.58 -19.05 48.84
N THR A 479 -58.54 -18.22 48.86
CA THR A 479 -57.40 -18.44 49.75
C THR A 479 -57.71 -17.87 51.12
N SER A 480 -57.70 -18.79 52.09
CA SER A 480 -57.97 -18.62 53.51
C SER A 480 -57.30 -17.35 54.09
N THR A 481 -57.97 -16.68 55.04
CA THR A 481 -57.41 -15.57 55.84
C THR A 481 -56.05 -15.91 56.46
N GLN A 482 -55.75 -17.20 56.62
CA GLN A 482 -54.48 -17.72 57.12
C GLN A 482 -53.29 -17.56 56.15
N GLU A 483 -53.53 -17.52 54.84
CA GLU A 483 -52.45 -17.38 53.84
C GLU A 483 -51.97 -15.93 53.70
N ARG A 484 -52.90 -14.98 53.83
CA ARG A 484 -52.60 -13.54 53.85
C ARG A 484 -51.80 -13.12 55.08
N GLU A 485 -52.03 -13.75 56.22
CA GLU A 485 -51.30 -13.45 57.46
C GLU A 485 -49.87 -14.03 57.41
N ALA A 486 -49.69 -15.22 56.82
CA ALA A 486 -48.38 -15.89 56.73
C ALA A 486 -47.43 -15.22 55.72
N CYS A 487 -47.95 -14.64 54.63
CA CYS A 487 -47.17 -13.93 53.62
C CYS A 487 -47.07 -12.41 53.87
N LYS A 488 -47.53 -11.92 55.04
CA LYS A 488 -47.60 -10.48 55.37
C LYS A 488 -46.22 -9.83 55.50
N ASP A 489 -45.24 -10.57 56.01
CA ASP A 489 -43.88 -10.09 56.29
C ASP A 489 -42.83 -10.66 55.32
N ILE A 490 -43.26 -11.35 54.26
CA ILE A 490 -42.36 -11.92 53.24
C ILE A 490 -42.42 -11.06 51.98
N HIS A 491 -41.32 -10.38 51.72
CA HIS A 491 -41.13 -9.61 50.51
C HIS A 491 -40.47 -10.50 49.45
N CYS A 492 -41.24 -10.87 48.43
CA CYS A 492 -40.74 -11.61 47.29
C CYS A 492 -40.35 -10.62 46.19
N ASP A 493 -39.10 -10.66 45.74
CA ASP A 493 -38.59 -9.81 44.68
C ASP A 493 -38.75 -10.48 43.29
N PHE A 494 -38.55 -9.71 42.22
CA PHE A 494 -38.51 -10.21 40.83
C PHE A 494 -39.80 -10.90 40.34
N GLU A 495 -40.96 -10.28 40.62
CA GLU A 495 -42.29 -10.73 40.17
C GLU A 495 -42.73 -12.10 40.76
N ALA A 496 -42.09 -12.56 41.83
CA ALA A 496 -42.51 -13.74 42.59
C ALA A 496 -43.73 -13.44 43.50
N THR A 497 -44.64 -14.41 43.62
CA THR A 497 -45.79 -14.34 44.53
C THR A 497 -45.51 -15.19 45.76
N CYS A 498 -45.89 -14.74 46.96
CA CYS A 498 -45.75 -15.56 48.17
C CYS A 498 -46.91 -16.57 48.28
N GLU A 499 -46.60 -17.85 48.47
CA GLU A 499 -47.54 -18.95 48.62
C GLU A 499 -47.12 -19.89 49.76
N LEU A 500 -48.07 -20.61 50.35
CA LEU A 500 -47.78 -21.61 51.37
C LEU A 500 -47.43 -22.96 50.72
N GLY A 501 -46.27 -23.50 51.07
CA GLY A 501 -45.91 -24.87 50.70
C GLY A 501 -46.80 -25.92 51.39
N PRO A 502 -46.69 -27.21 50.99
CA PRO A 502 -47.45 -28.31 51.60
C PRO A 502 -47.14 -28.50 53.10
N ASP A 503 -46.04 -27.93 53.59
CA ASP A 503 -45.60 -27.84 54.98
C ASP A 503 -46.23 -26.65 55.75
N LYS A 504 -47.12 -25.87 55.12
CA LYS A 504 -47.71 -24.61 55.65
C LYS A 504 -46.67 -23.52 55.93
N PHE A 505 -45.51 -23.55 55.27
CA PHE A 505 -44.50 -22.51 55.36
C PHE A 505 -44.55 -21.59 54.13
N PRO A 506 -44.56 -20.26 54.30
CA PRO A 506 -44.64 -19.32 53.18
C PRO A 506 -43.33 -19.27 52.37
N ARG A 507 -43.43 -19.34 51.05
CA ARG A 507 -42.32 -19.40 50.08
C ARG A 507 -42.65 -18.54 48.86
N CYS A 508 -41.63 -17.95 48.24
CA CYS A 508 -41.80 -17.20 47.00
C CYS A 508 -41.86 -18.16 45.79
N SER A 509 -42.93 -18.10 45.02
CA SER A 509 -43.20 -18.90 43.83
C SER A 509 -43.32 -18.02 42.58
N CYS A 510 -42.78 -18.51 41.46
CA CYS A 510 -42.78 -17.81 40.17
C CYS A 510 -43.95 -18.32 39.32
N ARG A 511 -45.00 -17.50 39.12
CA ARG A 511 -46.25 -17.93 38.46
C ARG A 511 -46.36 -17.61 36.96
N PHE A 512 -45.30 -17.11 36.32
CA PHE A 512 -45.35 -16.75 34.90
C PHE A 512 -44.89 -17.91 34.01
N ASP A 513 -45.75 -18.31 33.07
CA ASP A 513 -45.54 -19.46 32.17
C ASP A 513 -44.94 -19.03 30.83
N CYS A 514 -43.63 -19.22 30.69
CA CYS A 514 -42.90 -18.91 29.47
C CYS A 514 -43.10 -19.94 28.34
N ALA A 515 -43.80 -21.07 28.56
CA ALA A 515 -44.02 -22.11 27.55
C ALA A 515 -45.10 -21.73 26.51
N SER A 516 -45.86 -20.67 26.77
CA SER A 516 -46.89 -20.14 25.87
C SER A 516 -46.34 -19.27 24.71
N ILE A 517 -45.03 -18.99 24.70
CA ILE A 517 -44.37 -18.13 23.70
C ILE A 517 -44.08 -18.95 22.43
N SER A 518 -44.62 -18.52 21.28
CA SER A 518 -44.38 -19.18 19.99
C SER A 518 -42.89 -19.11 19.58
N PRO A 519 -42.35 -20.13 18.89
CA PRO A 519 -40.92 -20.18 18.52
C PRO A 519 -40.46 -18.99 17.68
N GLU A 520 -41.36 -18.39 16.90
CA GLU A 520 -41.08 -17.22 16.06
C GLU A 520 -40.83 -15.93 16.86
N ASN A 521 -41.20 -15.90 18.15
CA ASN A 521 -41.03 -14.74 19.04
C ASN A 521 -39.96 -14.96 20.13
N MET A 522 -39.20 -16.05 20.07
CA MET A 522 -38.09 -16.32 20.99
C MET A 522 -36.85 -15.51 20.56
N ARG A 523 -36.60 -14.39 21.24
CA ARG A 523 -35.39 -13.58 21.06
C ARG A 523 -34.41 -13.84 22.21
N PRO A 524 -33.22 -14.38 21.96
CA PRO A 524 -32.25 -14.66 23.01
C PRO A 524 -31.79 -13.38 23.68
N VAL A 525 -31.45 -13.44 24.97
CA VAL A 525 -30.96 -12.29 25.74
C VAL A 525 -29.79 -12.68 26.64
N CYS A 526 -28.91 -11.74 26.92
CA CYS A 526 -27.76 -11.94 27.80
C CYS A 526 -28.07 -11.44 29.22
N GLY A 527 -27.85 -12.28 30.22
CA GLY A 527 -27.99 -11.93 31.63
C GLY A 527 -26.70 -11.39 32.24
N SER A 528 -26.82 -10.69 33.37
CA SER A 528 -25.67 -10.15 34.12
C SER A 528 -24.77 -11.20 34.75
N ASP A 529 -25.18 -12.46 34.73
CA ASP A 529 -24.36 -13.62 35.08
C ASP A 529 -23.60 -14.19 33.87
N LEU A 530 -23.55 -13.44 32.76
CA LEU A 530 -22.87 -13.77 31.51
C LEU A 530 -23.42 -15.02 30.81
N ARG A 531 -24.69 -15.37 31.06
CA ARG A 531 -25.38 -16.48 30.39
C ARG A 531 -26.42 -15.98 29.39
N ILE A 532 -26.57 -16.72 28.28
CA ILE A 532 -27.61 -16.46 27.29
C ILE A 532 -28.88 -17.24 27.67
N TYR A 533 -30.00 -16.54 27.70
CA TYR A 533 -31.33 -17.09 27.94
C TYR A 533 -32.13 -17.08 26.64
N SER A 534 -32.98 -18.08 26.43
CA SER A 534 -33.78 -18.24 25.21
C SER A 534 -34.78 -17.09 24.96
N SER A 535 -35.18 -16.41 26.03
CA SER A 535 -36.01 -15.21 25.97
C SER A 535 -35.84 -14.36 27.24
N LEU A 536 -36.28 -13.10 27.17
CA LEU A 536 -36.39 -12.25 28.36
C LEU A 536 -37.29 -12.88 29.45
N CYS A 537 -38.34 -13.60 29.06
CA CYS A 537 -39.19 -14.34 29.99
C CYS A 537 -38.39 -15.42 30.73
N ALA A 538 -37.60 -16.21 30.00
CA ALA A 538 -36.76 -17.25 30.58
C ALA A 538 -35.70 -16.67 31.54
N MET A 539 -35.09 -15.53 31.19
CA MET A 539 -34.13 -14.85 32.06
C MET A 539 -34.78 -14.34 33.35
N LYS A 540 -35.97 -13.75 33.26
CA LYS A 540 -36.74 -13.30 34.44
C LYS A 540 -37.20 -14.48 35.30
N MET A 541 -37.52 -15.62 34.68
CA MET A 541 -37.93 -16.83 35.40
C MET A 541 -36.78 -17.37 36.23
N GLU A 542 -35.58 -17.38 35.66
CA GLU A 542 -34.36 -17.76 36.37
C GLU A 542 -34.05 -16.78 37.52
N ALA A 543 -34.22 -15.46 37.29
CA ALA A 543 -34.04 -14.43 38.31
C ALA A 543 -34.99 -14.62 39.50
N CYS A 544 -36.25 -14.93 39.19
CA CYS A 544 -37.30 -15.21 40.16
C CYS A 544 -37.03 -16.50 40.95
N GLN A 545 -36.63 -17.59 40.28
CA GLN A 545 -36.33 -18.87 40.95
C GLN A 545 -35.12 -18.78 41.87
N ARG A 546 -34.11 -17.99 41.48
CA ARG A 546 -32.88 -17.79 42.27
C ARG A 546 -33.01 -16.69 43.31
N GLN A 547 -34.12 -15.94 43.33
CA GLN A 547 -34.30 -14.72 44.13
C GLN A 547 -33.09 -13.78 43.99
N GLN A 548 -32.56 -13.69 42.77
CA GLN A 548 -31.33 -12.98 42.46
C GLN A 548 -31.56 -12.11 41.23
N GLU A 549 -31.14 -10.86 41.32
CA GLU A 549 -31.28 -9.92 40.20
C GLU A 549 -30.41 -10.35 39.03
N LEU A 550 -31.05 -10.71 37.90
CA LEU A 550 -30.40 -10.89 36.62
C LEU A 550 -30.78 -9.73 35.71
N ARG A 551 -29.79 -8.95 35.31
CA ARG A 551 -29.97 -7.76 34.46
C ARG A 551 -29.69 -8.09 33.01
N LEU A 552 -30.43 -7.46 32.09
CA LEU A 552 -30.12 -7.51 30.68
C LEU A 552 -28.76 -6.86 30.42
N ARG A 553 -27.93 -7.57 29.68
CA ARG A 553 -26.66 -7.08 29.15
C ARG A 553 -26.72 -7.19 27.62
N PRO A 554 -25.99 -6.33 26.87
CA PRO A 554 -25.75 -6.55 25.45
C PRO A 554 -25.42 -8.01 25.16
N LEU A 555 -26.08 -8.61 24.16
CA LEU A 555 -25.88 -10.03 23.81
C LEU A 555 -24.41 -10.40 23.60
N ASP A 556 -23.65 -9.46 23.03
CA ASP A 556 -22.23 -9.54 22.72
C ASP A 556 -21.36 -9.81 23.96
N LEU A 557 -21.82 -9.46 25.16
CA LEU A 557 -21.14 -9.72 26.43
C LEU A 557 -21.24 -11.19 26.87
N CYS A 558 -22.32 -11.89 26.51
CA CYS A 558 -22.48 -13.32 26.80
C CYS A 558 -22.04 -14.22 25.63
N GLN A 559 -21.99 -13.68 24.40
CA GLN A 559 -21.56 -14.41 23.21
C GLN A 559 -20.04 -14.38 22.96
N GLY A 560 -19.29 -13.61 23.76
CA GLY A 560 -17.86 -13.43 23.50
C GLY A 560 -17.64 -12.72 22.16
N SER A 561 -18.09 -11.45 22.09
CA SER A 561 -17.89 -10.49 20.99
C SER A 561 -18.32 -10.93 19.59
N GLU A 562 -19.48 -10.45 19.13
CA GLU A 562 -19.79 -10.36 17.70
C GLU A 562 -20.30 -8.96 17.33
N PHE A 563 -19.42 -8.08 16.84
CA PHE A 563 -19.84 -6.99 15.96
C PHE A 563 -18.92 -6.90 14.74
N SER A 564 -19.24 -7.70 13.72
CA SER A 564 -19.01 -7.29 12.35
C SER A 564 -20.14 -7.79 11.45
N ARG A 565 -20.80 -6.80 10.83
CA ARG A 565 -21.54 -6.81 9.55
C ARG A 565 -23.00 -7.31 9.61
N ARG A 566 -23.99 -6.62 9.03
CA ARG A 566 -24.14 -5.99 7.68
C ARG A 566 -25.59 -5.43 7.59
N PRO A 567 -26.15 -5.07 6.42
CA PRO A 567 -25.89 -3.95 5.49
C PRO A 567 -27.14 -3.02 5.40
N VAL A 568 -27.04 -1.83 4.79
CA VAL A 568 -28.22 -1.19 4.17
C VAL A 568 -27.81 -0.53 2.85
N ASN A 569 -28.61 -0.84 1.83
CA ASN A 569 -28.67 -0.42 0.42
C ASN A 569 -28.09 0.94 0.03
#